data_AF-A0A1S7SBZ3-F1
#
_entry.id   AF-A0A1S7SBZ3-F1
#
_cell.length_a   1.000
_cell.length_b   1.000
_cell.length_c   1.000
_cell.angle_alpha   90.00
_cell.angle_beta   90.00
_cell.angle_gamma   90.00
#
_symmetry.space_group_name_H-M   'P 1'
#
loop_
_entity.id
_entity.type
_entity.pdbx_description
1 polymer ?
#
loop_
_entity_poly.entity_id
_entity_poly.type
_entity_poly.pdbx_seq_one_letter_code
_entity_poly.pdbx_strand_id
1 'polypeptide(L)'
;MRNELVLRPELALAVMLYPLVLNTFLTGRTYWRIGSAVEVSGQLKDLSPSIKEPEASAVLNEWTRIHEAWGYKLPGDPADLWEWLLEQDQTELMELLAVVTAANINAVEAKHDHDRERLAHADRLAAALKLDMKQHWKPEAPFLSRLSKAQIAEVMEDAGCTKSSVKAASKAPKAEAVEMAEKALAGKLWLPGVFRSTVQDEHQPETSPMVSAAE
;
A
#
# COMPACT_ATOMS: atom_id res chain seq x y z
N MET A 1 -14.07 34.40 -7.34
CA MET A 1 -13.09 33.29 -7.31
C MET A 1 -13.77 31.94 -7.20
N ARG A 2 -14.45 31.58 -6.09
CA ARG A 2 -15.10 30.26 -5.94
C ARG A 2 -16.11 29.92 -7.07
N ASN A 3 -17.06 30.81 -7.37
CA ASN A 3 -18.04 30.58 -8.45
C ASN A 3 -17.40 30.47 -9.83
N GLU A 4 -16.38 31.30 -10.11
CA GLU A 4 -15.65 31.25 -11.38
C GLU A 4 -14.87 29.93 -11.54
N LEU A 5 -14.30 29.42 -10.45
CA LEU A 5 -13.57 28.16 -10.45
C LEU A 5 -14.49 26.95 -10.70
N VAL A 6 -15.70 26.97 -10.15
CA VAL A 6 -16.71 25.92 -10.37
C VAL A 6 -17.05 25.77 -11.86
N LEU A 7 -17.00 26.85 -12.63
CA LEU A 7 -17.27 26.84 -14.07
C LEU A 7 -16.08 26.37 -14.92
N ARG A 8 -14.93 26.09 -14.29
CA ARG A 8 -13.65 25.73 -14.94
C ARG A 8 -13.05 24.50 -14.27
N PRO A 9 -13.64 23.30 -14.44
CA PRO A 9 -13.17 22.08 -13.78
C PRO A 9 -11.72 21.72 -14.12
N GLU A 10 -11.26 22.03 -15.33
CA GLU A 10 -9.85 21.90 -15.74
C GLU A 10 -8.91 22.77 -14.90
N LEU A 11 -9.31 24.02 -14.64
CA LEU A 11 -8.58 24.92 -13.75
C LEU A 11 -8.64 24.43 -12.30
N ALA A 12 -9.80 23.92 -11.86
CA ALA A 12 -9.98 23.38 -10.52
C ALA A 12 -9.04 22.19 -10.22
N LEU A 13 -8.75 21.36 -11.23
CA LEU A 13 -7.78 20.27 -11.12
C LEU A 13 -6.37 20.80 -10.84
N ALA A 14 -5.87 21.73 -11.65
CA ALA A 14 -4.56 22.37 -11.44
C ALA A 14 -4.47 23.06 -10.07
N VAL A 15 -5.52 23.79 -9.68
CA VAL A 15 -5.64 24.48 -8.39
C VAL A 15 -5.57 23.51 -7.21
N MET A 16 -6.19 22.34 -7.30
CA MET A 16 -6.16 21.30 -6.26
C MET A 16 -4.82 20.55 -6.21
N LEU A 17 -4.18 20.34 -7.37
CA LEU A 17 -2.88 19.69 -7.46
C LEU A 17 -1.77 20.51 -6.82
N TYR A 18 -1.79 21.84 -6.93
CA TYR A 18 -0.75 22.70 -6.40
C TYR A 18 -0.35 22.42 -4.94
N PRO A 19 -1.24 22.49 -3.92
CA PRO A 19 -0.87 22.19 -2.53
C PRO A 19 -0.40 20.74 -2.34
N LEU A 20 -0.93 19.81 -3.12
CA LEU A 20 -0.63 18.40 -3.01
C LEU A 20 0.76 18.06 -3.57
N VAL A 21 1.13 18.62 -4.73
CA VAL A 21 2.43 18.48 -5.38
C VAL A 21 3.53 19.11 -4.54
N LEU A 22 3.30 20.32 -4.01
CA LEU A 22 4.24 20.99 -3.09
C LEU A 22 4.66 20.07 -1.93
N ASN A 23 3.68 19.47 -1.25
CA ASN A 23 3.93 18.62 -0.09
C ASN A 23 4.56 17.26 -0.44
N THR A 24 4.51 16.85 -1.70
CA THR A 24 4.98 15.53 -2.14
C THR A 24 6.38 15.58 -2.75
N PHE A 25 6.65 16.58 -3.59
CA PHE A 25 7.89 16.67 -4.37
C PHE A 25 8.81 17.79 -3.92
N LEU A 26 8.28 18.87 -3.31
CA LEU A 26 9.04 20.08 -2.97
C LEU A 26 9.22 20.21 -1.45
N THR A 27 9.80 19.17 -0.83
CA THR A 27 9.87 18.96 0.64
C THR A 27 11.17 19.44 1.31
N GLY A 28 12.09 20.05 0.55
CA GLY A 28 13.38 20.53 1.04
C GLY A 28 13.31 21.73 1.99
N ARG A 29 14.41 21.98 2.73
CA ARG A 29 14.57 23.11 3.67
C ARG A 29 14.38 24.49 3.05
N THR A 30 14.37 24.62 1.73
CA THR A 30 14.16 25.88 1.03
C THR A 30 12.66 26.22 0.91
N TYR A 31 11.78 25.22 0.96
CA TYR A 31 10.37 25.37 0.55
C TYR A 31 9.37 25.45 1.72
N TRP A 32 9.84 25.33 2.97
CA TRP A 32 8.99 25.31 4.17
C TRP A 32 8.13 26.57 4.42
N ARG A 33 8.41 27.69 3.74
CA ARG A 33 7.64 28.95 3.85
C ARG A 33 6.60 29.13 2.75
N ILE A 34 6.55 28.22 1.77
CA ILE A 34 5.71 28.37 0.59
C ILE A 34 4.33 27.83 0.93
N GLY A 35 3.34 28.71 0.88
CA GLY A 35 1.96 28.41 1.21
C GLY A 35 1.09 28.26 -0.03
N SER A 36 -0.06 27.62 0.15
CA SER A 36 -1.13 27.56 -0.84
C SER A 36 -2.33 28.37 -0.35
N ALA A 37 -2.98 29.09 -1.27
CA ALA A 37 -4.27 29.75 -1.00
C ALA A 37 -5.43 28.74 -0.92
N VAL A 38 -5.22 27.52 -1.43
CA VAL A 38 -6.13 26.38 -1.29
C VAL A 38 -5.67 25.56 -0.09
N GLU A 39 -6.51 25.51 0.94
CA GLU A 39 -6.24 24.74 2.14
C GLU A 39 -6.64 23.29 1.93
N VAL A 40 -5.64 22.43 1.82
CA VAL A 40 -5.79 20.97 1.78
C VAL A 40 -4.78 20.39 2.76
N SER A 41 -5.24 19.55 3.68
CA SER A 41 -4.36 18.81 4.57
C SER A 41 -4.09 17.42 3.99
N GLY A 42 -2.81 17.07 3.95
CA GLY A 42 -2.30 15.77 3.52
C GLY A 42 -0.94 15.55 4.18
N GLN A 43 -0.55 14.29 4.34
CA GLN A 43 0.75 13.95 4.90
C GLN A 43 1.38 12.86 4.05
N LEU A 44 2.55 13.18 3.49
CA LEU A 44 3.44 12.17 2.93
C LEU A 44 4.06 11.39 4.09
N LYS A 45 3.69 10.11 4.21
CA LYS A 45 4.30 9.22 5.19
C LYS A 45 5.49 8.53 4.55
N ASP A 46 6.70 8.82 5.04
CA ASP A 46 7.86 8.01 4.68
C ASP A 46 7.72 6.60 5.28
N LEU A 47 7.64 5.61 4.40
CA LEU A 47 7.49 4.20 4.76
C LEU A 47 8.83 3.52 5.04
N SER A 48 9.94 4.12 4.61
CA SER A 48 11.29 3.55 4.75
C SER A 48 11.63 3.15 6.20
N PRO A 49 11.30 3.96 7.22
CA PRO A 49 11.53 3.59 8.62
C PRO A 49 10.74 2.37 9.11
N SER A 50 9.67 2.00 8.39
CA SER A 50 8.82 0.84 8.72
C SER A 50 9.29 -0.44 8.03
N ILE A 51 10.25 -0.36 7.11
CA ILE A 51 10.75 -1.48 6.32
C ILE A 51 12.18 -1.80 6.79
N LYS A 52 12.42 -3.05 7.20
CA LYS A 52 13.73 -3.45 7.76
C LYS A 52 14.87 -3.34 6.73
N GLU A 53 14.58 -3.68 5.48
CA GLU A 53 15.53 -3.66 4.35
C GLU A 53 14.89 -2.88 3.18
N PRO A 54 14.85 -1.53 3.25
CA PRO A 54 14.16 -0.71 2.25
C PRO A 54 14.68 -0.92 0.83
N GLU A 55 15.99 -1.00 0.67
CA GLU A 55 16.67 -1.17 -0.63
C GLU A 55 16.33 -2.50 -1.33
N ALA A 56 15.98 -3.53 -0.56
CA ALA A 56 15.57 -4.83 -1.08
C ALA A 56 14.08 -4.89 -1.45
N SER A 57 13.30 -3.87 -1.09
CA SER A 57 11.87 -3.81 -1.35
C SER A 57 11.60 -3.37 -2.79
N ALA A 58 11.24 -4.32 -3.65
CA ALA A 58 10.86 -4.04 -5.03
C ALA A 58 9.72 -3.00 -5.14
N VAL A 59 8.76 -3.05 -4.21
CA VAL A 59 7.63 -2.10 -4.19
C VAL A 59 8.09 -0.69 -3.83
N LEU A 60 8.99 -0.55 -2.85
CA LEU A 60 9.52 0.76 -2.49
C LEU A 60 10.40 1.33 -3.62
N ASN A 61 11.22 0.49 -4.24
CA ASN A 61 12.04 0.90 -5.38
C ASN A 61 11.19 1.37 -6.57
N GLU A 62 10.07 0.70 -6.85
CA GLU A 62 9.14 1.14 -7.89
C GLU A 62 8.47 2.48 -7.52
N TRP A 63 8.06 2.65 -6.26
CA TRP A 63 7.55 3.92 -5.77
C TRP A 63 8.57 5.06 -5.93
N THR A 64 9.83 4.82 -5.57
CA THR A 64 10.92 5.77 -5.77
C THR A 64 11.09 6.14 -7.24
N ARG A 65 11.05 5.17 -8.16
CA ARG A 65 11.13 5.45 -9.61
C ARG A 65 9.99 6.30 -10.11
N ILE A 66 8.75 6.03 -9.66
CA ILE A 66 7.58 6.86 -10.00
C ILE A 66 7.82 8.29 -9.50
N HIS A 67 8.31 8.45 -8.27
CA HIS A 67 8.58 9.76 -7.68
C HIS A 67 9.69 10.50 -8.43
N GLU A 68 10.79 9.83 -8.77
CA GLU A 68 11.88 10.39 -9.58
C GLU A 68 11.41 10.80 -10.98
N ALA A 69 10.64 9.94 -11.66
CA ALA A 69 10.10 10.23 -12.99
C ALA A 69 9.26 11.51 -13.00
N TRP A 70 8.42 11.71 -11.99
CA TRP A 70 7.67 12.96 -11.81
C TRP A 70 8.55 14.13 -11.39
N GLY A 71 9.56 13.89 -10.54
CA GLY A 71 10.55 14.89 -10.16
C GLY A 71 11.32 15.47 -11.36
N TYR A 72 11.55 14.70 -12.42
CA TYR A 72 12.16 15.19 -13.66
C TYR A 72 11.22 16.01 -14.55
N LYS A 73 9.91 15.79 -14.43
CA LYS A 73 8.88 16.53 -15.18
C LYS A 73 8.53 17.87 -14.50
N LEU A 74 8.49 17.85 -13.17
CA LEU A 74 8.06 18.98 -12.35
C LEU A 74 9.14 20.08 -12.28
N PRO A 75 8.75 21.36 -12.20
CA PRO A 75 9.70 22.44 -11.98
C PRO A 75 10.35 22.31 -10.59
N GLY A 76 11.66 22.57 -10.53
CA GLY A 76 12.43 22.54 -9.28
C GLY A 76 12.20 23.77 -8.38
N ASP A 77 11.67 24.87 -8.92
CA ASP A 77 11.25 26.04 -8.16
C ASP A 77 9.71 26.03 -8.01
N PRO A 78 9.19 25.99 -6.76
CA PRO A 78 7.75 26.14 -6.51
C PRO A 78 7.10 27.38 -7.11
N ALA A 79 7.87 28.46 -7.34
CA ALA A 79 7.34 29.67 -7.97
C ALA A 79 6.83 29.41 -9.41
N ASP A 80 7.44 28.43 -10.10
CA ASP A 80 7.10 28.08 -11.48
C ASP A 80 6.02 26.99 -11.54
N LEU A 81 5.74 26.29 -10.44
CA LEU A 81 4.80 25.15 -10.39
C LEU A 81 3.38 25.56 -10.78
N TRP A 82 2.94 26.75 -10.40
CA TRP A 82 1.59 27.22 -10.70
C TRP A 82 1.37 27.36 -12.21
N GLU A 83 2.29 28.05 -12.90
CA GLU A 83 2.20 28.25 -14.35
C GLU A 83 2.30 26.91 -15.07
N TRP A 84 3.24 26.05 -14.67
CA TRP A 84 3.39 24.71 -15.22
C TRP A 84 2.10 23.88 -15.14
N LEU A 85 1.41 23.88 -13.99
CA LEU A 85 0.14 23.15 -13.82
C LEU A 85 -0.99 23.67 -14.72
N LEU A 86 -1.00 24.96 -15.05
CA LEU A 86 -2.01 25.55 -15.93
C LEU A 86 -1.78 25.23 -17.41
N GLU A 87 -0.54 24.92 -17.79
CA GLU A 87 -0.16 24.59 -19.16
C GLU A 87 -0.37 23.11 -19.51
N GLN A 88 -0.48 22.24 -18.51
CA GLN A 88 -0.64 20.81 -18.73
C GLN A 88 -2.03 20.46 -19.27
N ASP A 89 -2.09 19.42 -20.09
CA ASP A 89 -3.37 18.83 -20.46
C ASP A 89 -4.00 18.04 -19.31
N GLN A 90 -5.29 17.71 -19.47
CA GLN A 90 -6.04 17.01 -18.44
C GLN A 90 -5.49 15.61 -18.14
N THR A 91 -4.88 14.92 -19.12
CA THR A 91 -4.33 13.58 -18.92
C THR A 91 -3.15 13.64 -17.97
N GLU A 92 -2.20 14.54 -18.24
CA GLU A 92 -1.01 14.73 -17.40
C GLU A 92 -1.40 15.15 -15.97
N LEU A 93 -2.37 16.07 -15.82
CA LEU A 93 -2.87 16.46 -14.49
C LEU A 93 -3.56 15.29 -13.75
N MET A 94 -4.30 14.43 -14.46
CA MET A 94 -4.93 13.25 -13.85
C MET A 94 -3.91 12.19 -13.42
N GLU A 95 -2.85 11.98 -14.20
CA GLU A 95 -1.75 11.09 -13.82
C GLU A 95 -1.00 11.63 -12.59
N LEU A 96 -0.71 12.94 -12.57
CA LEU A 96 -0.09 13.59 -11.42
C LEU A 96 -0.99 13.49 -10.18
N LEU A 97 -2.30 13.69 -10.34
CA LEU A 97 -3.27 13.54 -9.25
C LEU A 97 -3.25 12.13 -8.68
N ALA A 98 -3.17 11.11 -9.54
CA ALA A 98 -3.10 9.72 -9.09
C ALA A 98 -1.84 9.47 -8.25
N VAL A 99 -0.68 9.94 -8.70
CA VAL A 99 0.59 9.76 -7.96
C VAL A 99 0.56 10.50 -6.63
N VAL A 100 0.13 11.76 -6.63
CA VAL A 100 0.09 12.55 -5.39
C VAL A 100 -0.97 12.02 -4.41
N THR A 101 -2.11 11.55 -4.91
CA THR A 101 -3.12 10.89 -4.07
C THR A 101 -2.55 9.60 -3.46
N ALA A 102 -1.84 8.79 -4.23
CA ALA A 102 -1.17 7.58 -3.74
C ALA A 102 -0.14 7.89 -2.65
N ALA A 103 0.63 8.98 -2.82
CA ALA A 103 1.62 9.45 -1.85
C ALA A 103 1.01 9.82 -0.48
N ASN A 104 -0.28 10.21 -0.47
CA ASN A 104 -1.02 10.59 0.74
C ASN A 104 -1.76 9.42 1.41
N ILE A 105 -1.67 8.20 0.86
CA ILE A 105 -2.29 7.02 1.49
C ILE A 105 -1.51 6.67 2.77
N ASN A 106 -2.21 6.66 3.90
CA ASN A 106 -1.67 6.18 5.18
C ASN A 106 -2.41 4.93 5.66
N ALA A 107 -1.92 3.76 5.24
CA ALA A 107 -2.40 2.44 5.64
C ALA A 107 -1.49 1.77 6.69
N VAL A 108 -0.59 2.52 7.35
CA VAL A 108 0.35 1.95 8.32
C VAL A 108 -0.35 1.67 9.64
N GLU A 109 -0.35 0.41 10.07
CA GLU A 109 -0.74 0.01 11.42
C GLU A 109 0.47 0.07 12.36
N ALA A 110 0.44 0.96 13.36
CA ALA A 110 1.50 1.07 14.36
C ALA A 110 1.03 0.63 15.76
N LYS A 111 1.95 0.16 16.60
CA LYS A 111 1.66 -0.42 17.92
C LYS A 111 0.81 0.46 18.87
N HIS A 112 0.91 1.78 18.72
CA HIS A 112 0.18 2.77 19.51
C HIS A 112 -0.75 3.63 18.65
N ASP A 113 -1.14 3.10 17.49
CA ASP A 113 -2.11 3.73 16.62
C ASP A 113 -3.52 3.37 17.07
N HIS A 114 -4.33 4.39 17.32
CA HIS A 114 -5.69 4.25 17.82
C HIS A 114 -6.75 4.57 16.76
N ASP A 115 -6.31 4.99 15.57
CA ASP A 115 -7.21 5.40 14.50
C ASP A 115 -7.62 4.20 13.64
N ARG A 116 -8.56 3.44 14.19
CA ARG A 116 -9.14 2.25 13.54
C ARG A 116 -9.96 2.59 12.31
N GLU A 117 -10.54 3.79 12.25
CA GLU A 117 -11.32 4.22 11.09
C GLU A 117 -10.42 4.39 9.87
N ARG A 118 -9.25 5.04 10.02
CA ARG A 118 -8.28 5.15 8.92
C ARG A 118 -7.87 3.80 8.36
N LEU A 119 -7.61 2.80 9.21
CA LEU A 119 -7.27 1.45 8.77
C LEU A 119 -8.45 0.74 8.07
N ALA A 120 -9.67 0.87 8.60
CA ALA A 120 -10.86 0.34 7.93
C ALA A 120 -11.11 1.02 6.56
N HIS A 121 -10.81 2.31 6.44
CA HIS A 121 -10.83 3.02 5.17
C HIS A 121 -9.73 2.55 4.22
N ALA A 122 -8.53 2.25 4.71
CA ALA A 122 -7.46 1.65 3.93
C ALA A 122 -7.83 0.26 3.40
N ASP A 123 -8.55 -0.57 4.18
CA ASP A 123 -9.06 -1.87 3.72
C ASP A 123 -10.07 -1.71 2.58
N ARG A 124 -11.00 -0.74 2.70
CA ARG A 124 -11.94 -0.41 1.61
C ARG A 124 -11.21 0.08 0.36
N LEU A 125 -10.16 0.88 0.54
CA LEU A 125 -9.33 1.35 -0.57
C LEU A 125 -8.60 0.18 -1.24
N ALA A 126 -8.00 -0.73 -0.48
CA ALA A 126 -7.36 -1.93 -1.00
C ALA A 126 -8.35 -2.80 -1.80
N ALA A 127 -9.59 -2.95 -1.31
CA ALA A 127 -10.66 -3.66 -2.02
C ALA A 127 -11.05 -2.94 -3.33
N ALA A 128 -11.18 -1.60 -3.32
CA ALA A 128 -11.47 -0.81 -4.52
C ALA A 128 -10.35 -0.89 -5.57
N LEU A 129 -9.09 -0.90 -5.12
CA LEU A 129 -7.91 -1.11 -5.96
C LEU A 129 -7.75 -2.56 -6.43
N LYS A 130 -8.57 -3.48 -5.92
CA LYS A 130 -8.47 -4.93 -6.15
C LYS A 130 -7.06 -5.45 -5.82
N LEU A 131 -6.46 -4.90 -4.75
CA LEU A 131 -5.12 -5.26 -4.32
C LEU A 131 -5.08 -6.73 -3.88
N ASP A 132 -4.29 -7.53 -4.60
CA ASP A 132 -4.05 -8.92 -4.25
C ASP A 132 -2.67 -9.07 -3.62
N MET A 133 -2.63 -9.14 -2.30
CA MET A 133 -1.38 -9.29 -1.55
C MET A 133 -0.60 -10.56 -1.92
N LYS A 134 -1.24 -11.58 -2.52
CA LYS A 134 -0.55 -12.79 -3.00
C LYS A 134 0.45 -12.50 -4.12
N GLN A 135 0.27 -11.40 -4.85
CA GLN A 135 1.18 -10.95 -5.90
C GLN A 135 2.39 -10.19 -5.34
N HIS A 136 2.23 -9.59 -4.16
CA HIS A 136 3.23 -8.71 -3.54
C HIS A 136 3.93 -9.34 -2.33
N TRP A 137 3.50 -10.53 -1.90
CA TRP A 137 4.05 -11.22 -0.73
C TRP A 137 4.51 -12.63 -1.06
N LYS A 138 5.67 -13.01 -0.51
CA LYS A 138 6.15 -14.39 -0.45
C LYS A 138 6.80 -14.66 0.92
N PRO A 139 6.56 -15.83 1.53
CA PRO A 139 7.18 -16.19 2.80
C PRO A 139 8.63 -16.67 2.59
N GLU A 140 9.52 -15.73 2.29
CA GLU A 140 10.94 -15.98 2.01
C GLU A 140 11.78 -16.11 3.30
N ALA A 141 13.03 -16.55 3.15
CA ALA A 141 13.98 -16.73 4.26
C ALA A 141 14.09 -15.51 5.20
N PRO A 142 14.10 -14.24 4.74
CA PRO A 142 14.14 -13.07 5.62
C PRO A 142 12.93 -12.95 6.57
N PHE A 143 11.76 -13.48 6.17
CA PHE A 143 10.57 -13.57 7.01
C PHE A 143 10.63 -14.80 7.92
N LEU A 144 10.85 -15.99 7.34
CA LEU A 144 10.85 -17.27 8.06
C LEU A 144 11.92 -17.35 9.15
N SER A 145 13.07 -16.71 8.94
CA SER A 145 14.15 -16.62 9.94
C SER A 145 13.73 -15.91 11.22
N ARG A 146 12.71 -15.02 11.17
CA ARG A 146 12.19 -14.28 12.33
C ARG A 146 11.23 -15.10 13.19
N LEU A 147 10.65 -16.16 12.63
CA LEU A 147 9.70 -17.03 13.32
C LEU A 147 10.44 -18.00 14.26
N SER A 148 9.77 -18.56 15.26
CA SER A 148 10.27 -19.75 15.96
C SER A 148 10.15 -21.00 15.06
N LYS A 149 10.77 -22.13 15.43
CA LYS A 149 10.57 -23.39 14.69
C LYS A 149 9.12 -23.88 14.73
N ALA A 150 8.42 -23.63 15.84
CA ALA A 150 7.01 -23.96 15.99
C ALA A 150 6.15 -23.11 15.03
N GLN A 151 6.40 -21.80 14.98
CA GLN A 151 5.71 -20.88 14.07
C GLN A 151 5.99 -21.18 12.59
N ILE A 152 7.20 -21.63 12.23
CA ILE A 152 7.46 -22.12 10.87
C ILE A 152 6.56 -23.32 10.55
N ALA A 153 6.45 -24.29 11.46
CA ALA A 153 5.60 -25.45 11.25
C ALA A 153 4.12 -25.05 11.10
N GLU A 154 3.63 -24.13 11.94
CA GLU A 154 2.28 -23.56 11.82
C GLU A 154 2.04 -22.90 10.46
N VAL A 155 2.98 -22.06 9.98
CA VAL A 155 2.90 -21.45 8.64
C VAL A 155 2.84 -22.51 7.54
N MET A 156 3.66 -23.56 7.64
CA MET A 156 3.66 -24.65 6.66
C MET A 156 2.35 -25.45 6.70
N GLU A 157 1.78 -25.71 7.88
CA GLU A 157 0.49 -26.39 8.02
C GLU A 157 -0.66 -25.56 7.44
N ASP A 158 -0.72 -24.28 7.76
CA ASP A 158 -1.71 -23.32 7.28
C ASP A 158 -1.61 -23.09 5.76
N ALA A 159 -0.39 -23.19 5.20
CA ALA A 159 -0.16 -23.21 3.76
C ALA A 159 -0.52 -24.56 3.09
N GLY A 160 -0.94 -25.57 3.85
CA GLY A 160 -1.28 -26.90 3.34
C GLY A 160 -0.06 -27.68 2.83
N CYS A 161 1.10 -27.54 3.46
CA CYS A 161 2.27 -28.40 3.21
C CYS A 161 2.02 -29.83 3.72
N THR A 162 2.76 -30.81 3.19
CA THR A 162 2.60 -32.21 3.60
C THR A 162 3.03 -32.41 5.05
N LYS A 163 2.31 -33.27 5.80
CA LYS A 163 2.63 -33.58 7.20
C LYS A 163 4.06 -34.09 7.39
N SER A 164 4.61 -34.79 6.39
CA SER A 164 6.01 -35.26 6.41
C SER A 164 7.00 -34.09 6.32
N SER A 165 6.75 -33.10 5.44
CA SER A 165 7.57 -31.90 5.31
C SER A 165 7.55 -31.04 6.58
N VAL A 166 6.37 -30.83 7.16
CA VAL A 166 6.22 -30.11 8.45
C VAL A 166 6.96 -30.82 9.58
N LYS A 167 6.84 -32.15 9.68
CA LYS A 167 7.53 -32.95 10.70
C LYS A 167 9.05 -32.95 10.51
N ALA A 168 9.54 -32.90 9.27
CA ALA A 168 10.97 -32.78 8.98
C ALA A 168 11.50 -31.40 9.42
N ALA A 169 10.82 -30.32 9.01
CA ALA A 169 11.21 -28.94 9.35
C ALA A 169 11.21 -28.68 10.86
N SER A 170 10.24 -29.22 11.61
CA SER A 170 10.18 -29.04 13.08
C SER A 170 11.36 -29.69 13.83
N LYS A 171 11.85 -30.84 13.33
CA LYS A 171 13.00 -31.57 13.90
C LYS A 171 14.35 -31.02 13.46
N ALA A 172 14.42 -30.34 12.31
CA ALA A 172 15.65 -29.77 11.79
C ALA A 172 16.19 -28.62 12.67
N PRO A 173 17.51 -28.32 12.58
CA PRO A 173 18.07 -27.06 13.03
C PRO A 173 17.37 -25.86 12.39
N LYS A 174 17.40 -24.69 13.05
CA LYS A 174 16.61 -23.51 12.63
C LYS A 174 16.92 -23.04 11.19
N ALA A 175 18.19 -23.01 10.80
CA ALA A 175 18.58 -22.59 9.45
C ALA A 175 18.05 -23.56 8.38
N GLU A 176 18.23 -24.86 8.59
CA GLU A 176 17.72 -25.90 7.68
C GLU A 176 16.18 -25.90 7.64
N ALA A 177 15.51 -25.67 8.78
CA ALA A 177 14.05 -25.54 8.82
C ALA A 177 13.54 -24.34 7.98
N VAL A 178 14.28 -23.23 7.95
CA VAL A 178 13.96 -22.08 7.09
C VAL A 178 14.07 -22.46 5.62
N GLU A 179 15.17 -23.09 5.20
CA GLU A 179 15.36 -23.52 3.81
C GLU A 179 14.32 -24.55 3.37
N MET A 180 13.98 -25.51 4.24
CA MET A 180 12.94 -26.50 3.98
C MET A 180 11.57 -25.85 3.83
N ALA A 181 11.23 -24.90 4.71
CA ALA A 181 9.97 -24.18 4.68
C ALA A 181 9.85 -23.30 3.44
N GLU A 182 10.90 -22.54 3.09
CA GLU A 182 10.93 -21.71 1.89
C GLU A 182 10.70 -22.53 0.62
N LYS A 183 11.37 -23.69 0.50
CA LYS A 183 11.17 -24.63 -0.62
C LYS A 183 9.76 -25.22 -0.64
N ALA A 184 9.20 -25.58 0.52
CA ALA A 184 7.86 -26.16 0.61
C ALA A 184 6.75 -25.13 0.36
N LEU A 185 7.00 -23.85 0.69
CA LEU A 185 6.11 -22.72 0.50
C LEU A 185 6.22 -22.12 -0.90
N ALA A 186 7.27 -22.44 -1.66
CA ALA A 186 7.44 -21.98 -3.03
C ALA A 186 6.22 -22.34 -3.89
N GLY A 187 5.66 -21.33 -4.55
CA GLY A 187 4.46 -21.47 -5.40
C GLY A 187 3.13 -21.57 -4.64
N LYS A 188 3.14 -21.59 -3.30
CA LYS A 188 1.92 -21.49 -2.49
C LYS A 188 1.54 -20.02 -2.29
N LEU A 189 0.28 -19.69 -2.47
CA LEU A 189 -0.27 -18.33 -2.30
C LEU A 189 -0.66 -18.06 -0.83
N TRP A 190 0.21 -18.45 0.10
CA TRP A 190 -0.04 -18.27 1.53
C TRP A 190 0.24 -16.84 1.97
N LEU A 191 -0.64 -16.30 2.82
CA LEU A 191 -0.52 -14.97 3.41
C LEU A 191 -0.57 -15.06 4.96
N PRO A 192 0.28 -14.32 5.68
CA PRO A 192 0.10 -14.01 7.10
C PRO A 192 -1.29 -13.42 7.36
N GLY A 193 -1.83 -13.66 8.55
CA GLY A 193 -3.16 -13.15 8.93
C GLY A 193 -3.34 -11.65 8.72
N VAL A 194 -2.29 -10.85 8.98
CA VAL A 194 -2.30 -9.39 8.77
C VAL A 194 -2.47 -8.94 7.32
N PHE A 195 -2.24 -9.83 6.34
CA PHE A 195 -2.46 -9.54 4.91
C PHE A 195 -3.74 -10.17 4.37
N ARG A 196 -4.46 -10.95 5.19
CA ARG A 196 -5.76 -11.48 4.79
C ARG A 196 -6.78 -10.36 4.96
N SER A 197 -7.25 -9.81 3.84
CA SER A 197 -8.29 -8.80 3.87
C SER A 197 -9.56 -9.37 4.48
N THR A 198 -10.09 -8.71 5.51
CA THR A 198 -11.34 -9.09 6.19
C THR A 198 -12.57 -8.99 5.28
N VAL A 199 -12.46 -8.26 4.16
CA VAL A 199 -13.57 -8.03 3.22
C VAL A 199 -13.82 -9.23 2.30
N GLN A 200 -12.84 -10.12 2.10
CA GLN A 200 -13.00 -11.29 1.22
C GLN A 200 -13.78 -12.45 1.87
N ASP A 201 -13.92 -12.48 3.19
CA ASP A 201 -14.58 -13.58 3.90
C ASP A 201 -16.11 -13.44 3.99
N GLU A 202 -16.69 -12.31 3.60
CA GLU A 202 -18.16 -12.09 3.64
C GLU A 202 -18.92 -12.65 2.41
N HIS A 203 -18.24 -13.25 1.43
CA HIS A 203 -18.87 -13.80 0.22
C HIS A 203 -18.99 -15.34 0.21
N GLN A 204 -19.38 -15.94 1.34
CA GLN A 204 -20.05 -17.24 1.32
C GLN A 204 -21.57 -17.02 1.40
N PRO A 205 -22.34 -17.31 0.34
CA PRO A 205 -23.79 -17.35 0.47
C PRO A 205 -24.13 -18.55 1.38
N GLU A 206 -24.63 -18.25 2.58
CA GLU A 206 -25.30 -19.24 3.43
C GLU A 206 -26.45 -19.85 2.64
N THR A 207 -26.23 -21.06 2.14
CA THR A 207 -27.30 -21.92 1.63
C THR A 207 -28.07 -22.45 2.83
N SER A 208 -29.02 -21.66 3.32
CA SER A 208 -30.02 -22.17 4.26
C SER A 208 -30.93 -23.18 3.55
N PRO A 209 -31.16 -24.37 4.13
CA PRO A 209 -32.10 -25.33 3.57
C PRO A 209 -33.53 -24.85 3.85
N MET A 210 -34.33 -24.66 2.80
CA MET A 210 -35.78 -24.47 2.92
C MET A 210 -36.38 -25.74 3.55
N VAL A 211 -36.87 -25.57 4.78
CA VAL A 211 -37.72 -26.55 5.46
C VAL A 211 -39.06 -26.60 4.73
N SER A 212 -39.40 -27.80 4.27
CA SER A 212 -40.75 -28.20 3.85
C SER A 212 -41.69 -28.23 5.07
N ALA A 213 -42.79 -27.49 5.02
CA ALA A 213 -44.03 -27.86 5.72
C ALA A 213 -45.25 -27.20 5.06
N ALA A 214 -46.30 -28.02 4.97
CA ALA A 214 -47.61 -27.82 4.37
C ALA A 214 -48.39 -26.59 4.84
N GLU A 215 -49.22 -26.04 3.95
CA GLU A 215 -50.69 -26.20 3.94
C GLU A 215 -51.25 -25.98 2.53
#